data_AF-A0A0M0KGC8-F1
#
_entry.id   AF-A0A0M0KGC8-F1
#
_cell.length_a   1.000
_cell.length_b   1.000
_cell.length_c   1.000
_cell.angle_alpha   90.00
_cell.angle_beta   90.00
_cell.angle_gamma   90.00
#
_symmetry.space_group_name_H-M   'P 1'
#
loop_
_entity.id
_entity.type
_entity.pdbx_description
1 polymer ?
#
loop_
_entity_poly.entity_id
_entity_poly.type
_entity_poly.pdbx_seq_one_letter_code
_entity_poly.pdbx_strand_id
1 'polypeptide(L)'
;MSTKDGQAKERILKAAEELFQVKGYHQVTVREIARKAGCSHTSIYVYYGEKRKLLELLAKKPLNELREDVRQILTKSSVTPSDRLVGLAKRFVHFGLVHRNLYEAFLHAEATRVDIPTTLWELNDIRMQLFDMLKKAVALNHQPWNEERVVSLSRMLYYALHGMIMTYKDSDESIRSIERRVLPIVEQTVHVFLKGAIQS
;
A
#
# COMPACT_ATOMS: atom_id res chain seq x y z
N MET A 1 24.80 1.25 23.31
CA MET A 1 24.21 2.39 22.58
C MET A 1 23.79 3.43 23.61
N SER A 2 24.21 4.69 23.48
CA SER A 2 23.91 5.73 24.48
C SER A 2 22.42 6.10 24.44
N THR A 3 21.82 6.47 25.57
CA THR A 3 20.44 6.97 25.67
C THR A 3 20.20 8.17 24.74
N LYS A 4 21.23 8.98 24.48
CA LYS A 4 21.18 10.12 23.55
C LYS A 4 21.05 9.70 22.08
N ASP A 5 21.69 8.60 21.68
CA ASP A 5 21.60 8.08 20.30
C ASP A 5 20.20 7.50 20.01
N GLY A 6 19.61 6.82 21.00
CA GLY A 6 18.25 6.32 20.92
C GLY A 6 17.24 7.45 20.71
N GLN A 7 17.35 8.51 21.51
CA GLN A 7 16.50 9.71 21.38
C GLN A 7 16.70 10.43 20.04
N ALA A 8 17.94 10.49 19.51
CA ALA A 8 18.19 11.10 18.21
C ALA A 8 17.55 10.32 17.05
N LYS A 9 17.68 8.99 17.06
CA LYS A 9 17.01 8.10 16.10
C LYS A 9 15.49 8.30 16.11
N GLU A 10 14.89 8.28 17.29
CA GLU A 10 13.44 8.48 17.43
C GLU A 10 12.97 9.84 16.90
N ARG A 11 13.68 10.92 17.22
CA ARG A 11 13.36 12.26 16.68
C ARG A 11 13.46 12.33 15.16
N ILE A 12 14.47 11.70 14.56
CA ILE A 12 14.63 11.65 13.10
C ILE A 12 13.47 10.88 12.46
N LEU A 13 13.13 9.71 12.99
CA LEU A 13 12.05 8.88 12.45
C LEU A 13 10.69 9.60 12.54
N LYS A 14 10.40 10.21 13.69
CA LYS A 14 9.19 11.01 13.90
C LYS A 14 9.13 12.23 12.97
N ALA A 15 10.24 12.95 12.80
CA ALA A 15 10.30 14.07 11.87
C ALA A 15 10.05 13.63 10.42
N ALA A 16 10.59 12.48 10.02
CA ALA A 16 10.37 11.91 8.70
C ALA A 16 8.91 11.49 8.49
N GLU A 17 8.31 10.83 9.48
CA GLU A 17 6.90 10.42 9.46
C GLU A 17 5.98 11.62 9.24
N GLU A 18 6.10 12.66 10.08
CA GLU A 18 5.28 13.85 9.99
C GLU A 18 5.47 14.58 8.64
N LEU A 19 6.70 14.67 8.13
CA LEU A 19 6.95 15.30 6.84
C LEU A 19 6.40 14.49 5.66
N PHE A 20 6.59 13.17 5.67
CA PHE A 20 6.07 12.32 4.60
C PHE A 20 4.54 12.24 4.61
N GLN A 21 3.90 12.25 5.78
CA GLN A 21 2.45 12.29 5.88
C GLN A 21 1.84 13.59 5.35
N VAL A 22 2.59 14.69 5.36
CA VAL A 22 2.09 16.01 4.88
C VAL A 22 2.45 16.26 3.42
N LYS A 23 3.70 16.02 3.01
CA LYS A 23 4.22 16.40 1.68
C LYS A 23 4.44 15.20 0.75
N GLY A 24 4.32 13.99 1.27
CA GLY A 24 4.72 12.76 0.57
C GLY A 24 6.22 12.50 0.60
N TYR A 25 6.60 11.25 0.32
CA TYR A 25 7.99 10.78 0.39
C TYR A 25 8.92 11.48 -0.61
N HIS A 26 8.47 11.66 -1.86
CA HIS A 26 9.33 12.14 -2.93
C HIS A 26 9.70 13.62 -2.75
N GLN A 27 8.78 14.45 -2.26
CA GLN A 27 8.99 15.89 -2.09
C GLN A 27 9.89 16.24 -0.90
N VAL A 28 9.99 15.37 0.10
CA VAL A 28 10.75 15.64 1.33
C VAL A 28 12.23 15.35 1.16
N THR A 29 13.08 16.29 1.54
CA THR A 29 14.54 16.16 1.51
C THR A 29 15.11 15.70 2.86
N VAL A 30 16.30 15.08 2.85
CA VAL A 30 17.04 14.70 4.08
C VAL A 30 17.34 15.93 4.94
N ARG A 31 17.63 17.09 4.31
CA ARG A 31 17.90 18.35 5.03
C ARG A 31 16.66 18.86 5.78
N GLU A 32 15.47 18.76 5.19
CA GLU A 32 14.23 19.12 5.88
C GLU A 32 13.96 18.24 7.09
N ILE A 33 14.17 16.92 6.96
CA ILE A 33 14.04 15.98 8.07
C ILE A 33 15.02 16.35 9.20
N ALA A 34 16.29 16.60 8.86
CA ALA A 34 17.32 16.95 9.84
C ALA A 34 16.99 18.24 10.59
N ARG A 35 16.55 19.27 9.85
CA ARG A 35 16.12 20.55 10.42
C ARG A 35 14.97 20.35 11.40
N LYS A 36 13.95 19.56 11.03
CA LYS A 36 12.79 19.28 11.89
C LYS A 36 13.16 18.41 13.10
N ALA A 37 14.09 17.48 12.96
CA ALA A 37 14.57 16.62 14.05
C ALA A 37 15.56 17.32 15.00
N GLY A 38 16.03 18.52 14.65
CA GLY A 38 17.03 19.27 15.42
C GLY A 38 18.42 18.63 15.38
N CYS A 39 18.81 18.05 14.24
CA CYS A 39 20.13 17.42 14.05
C CYS A 39 20.80 17.87 12.75
N SER A 40 22.06 17.46 12.54
CA SER A 40 22.72 17.65 11.25
C SER A 40 22.18 16.64 10.22
N HIS A 41 22.25 16.98 8.93
CA HIS A 41 21.89 16.04 7.86
C HIS A 41 22.82 14.80 7.87
N THR A 42 24.10 14.98 8.23
CA THR A 42 25.06 13.89 8.42
C THR A 42 24.58 12.87 9.44
N SER A 43 23.91 13.29 10.54
CA SER A 43 23.35 12.36 11.53
C SER A 43 22.33 11.39 10.92
N ILE A 44 21.57 11.80 9.91
CA ILE A 44 20.62 10.90 9.24
C ILE A 44 21.36 9.82 8.46
N TYR A 45 22.40 10.18 7.72
CA TYR A 45 23.25 9.22 7.01
C TYR A 45 23.94 8.25 7.98
N VAL A 46 24.41 8.75 9.13
CA VAL A 46 25.03 7.91 10.18
C VAL A 46 24.04 6.90 10.77
N TYR A 47 22.82 7.31 11.09
CA TYR A 47 21.87 6.43 11.77
C TYR A 47 21.02 5.54 10.84
N TYR A 48 20.74 6.01 9.63
CA TYR A 48 19.78 5.38 8.71
C TYR A 48 20.35 5.11 7.31
N GLY A 49 21.57 5.58 7.00
CA GLY A 49 22.16 5.43 5.67
C GLY A 49 21.50 6.36 4.65
N GLU A 50 20.29 6.03 4.20
CA GLU A 50 19.60 6.77 3.14
C GLU A 50 18.15 7.13 3.55
N LYS A 51 17.56 8.13 2.88
CA LYS A 51 16.16 8.56 3.11
C LYS A 51 15.19 7.39 3.04
N ARG A 52 15.46 6.44 2.15
CA ARG A 52 14.67 5.23 1.97
C ARG A 52 14.56 4.35 3.22
N LYS A 53 15.58 4.30 4.07
CA LYS A 53 15.53 3.45 5.27
C LYS A 53 14.49 3.95 6.25
N LEU A 54 14.25 5.26 6.28
CA LEU A 54 13.16 5.86 7.02
C LEU A 54 11.80 5.41 6.45
N LEU A 55 11.64 5.42 5.12
CA LEU A 55 10.43 4.91 4.48
C LEU A 55 10.18 3.43 4.79
N GLU A 56 11.21 2.58 4.73
CA GLU A 56 11.10 1.15 5.07
C GLU A 56 10.57 0.94 6.49
N LEU A 57 11.14 1.64 7.46
CA LEU A 57 10.72 1.54 8.86
C LEU A 57 9.28 2.02 9.06
N LEU A 58 8.89 3.10 8.38
CA LEU A 58 7.54 3.67 8.46
C LEU A 58 6.49 2.85 7.71
N ALA A 59 6.86 2.20 6.61
CA ALA A 59 5.97 1.38 5.79
C ALA A 59 5.69 0.01 6.42
N LYS A 60 6.61 -0.50 7.25
CA LYS A 60 6.55 -1.85 7.82
C LYS A 60 5.25 -2.11 8.58
N LYS A 61 4.86 -1.23 9.50
CA LYS A 61 3.63 -1.43 10.30
C LYS A 61 2.36 -1.36 9.44
N PRO A 62 2.11 -0.28 8.67
CA PRO A 62 0.92 -0.17 7.82
C PRO A 62 0.77 -1.31 6.81
N LEU A 63 1.86 -1.73 6.16
CA LEU A 63 1.79 -2.81 5.17
C LEU A 63 1.56 -4.19 5.80
N ASN A 64 2.11 -4.45 6.99
CA ASN A 64 1.80 -5.68 7.72
C ASN A 64 0.34 -5.70 8.19
N GLU A 65 -0.18 -4.59 8.71
CA GLU A 65 -1.60 -4.43 9.04
C GLU A 65 -2.49 -4.60 7.79
N LEU A 66 -2.05 -4.08 6.64
CA LEU A 66 -2.71 -4.31 5.36
C LEU A 66 -2.82 -5.81 5.07
N ARG A 67 -1.68 -6.52 5.12
CA ARG A 67 -1.58 -7.95 4.83
C ARG A 67 -2.43 -8.81 5.78
N GLU A 68 -2.37 -8.56 7.09
CA GLU A 68 -3.11 -9.36 8.07
C GLU A 68 -4.62 -9.24 7.90
N ASP A 69 -5.13 -8.03 7.69
CA ASP A 69 -6.55 -7.80 7.45
C ASP A 69 -7.00 -8.44 6.13
N VAL A 70 -6.20 -8.37 5.06
CA VAL A 70 -6.50 -9.07 3.80
C VAL A 70 -6.53 -10.59 4.04
N ARG A 71 -5.60 -11.12 4.84
CA ARG A 71 -5.56 -12.55 5.18
C ARG A 71 -6.83 -12.97 5.89
N GLN A 72 -7.26 -12.20 6.88
CA GLN A 72 -8.51 -12.44 7.61
C GLN A 72 -9.73 -12.37 6.69
N ILE A 73 -9.78 -11.43 5.74
CA ILE A 73 -10.87 -11.33 4.78
C ILE A 73 -10.95 -12.60 3.91
N LEU A 74 -9.81 -13.11 3.43
CA LEU A 74 -9.78 -14.28 2.55
C LEU A 74 -10.12 -15.60 3.26
N THR A 75 -9.88 -15.69 4.57
CA THR A 75 -10.18 -16.91 5.35
C THR A 75 -11.60 -16.93 5.95
N LYS A 76 -12.40 -15.86 5.78
CA LYS A 76 -13.79 -15.80 6.27
C LYS A 76 -14.69 -16.78 5.51
N SER A 77 -14.92 -17.94 6.10
CA SER A 77 -15.73 -19.01 5.52
C SER A 77 -17.23 -18.70 5.46
N SER A 78 -17.69 -17.70 6.23
CA SER A 78 -19.10 -17.28 6.29
C SER A 78 -19.58 -16.46 5.09
N VAL A 79 -18.70 -16.13 4.13
CA VAL A 79 -19.03 -15.32 2.95
C VAL A 79 -18.50 -15.95 1.67
N THR A 80 -19.11 -15.58 0.54
CA THR A 80 -18.78 -16.12 -0.78
C THR A 80 -17.40 -15.64 -1.26
N PRO A 81 -16.74 -16.34 -2.20
CA PRO A 81 -15.50 -15.87 -2.81
C PRO A 81 -15.59 -14.44 -3.39
N SER A 82 -16.74 -14.09 -3.99
CA SER A 82 -16.98 -12.75 -4.54
C SER A 82 -16.99 -11.70 -3.43
N ASP A 83 -17.67 -11.97 -2.32
CA ASP A 83 -17.72 -11.05 -1.18
C ASP A 83 -16.32 -10.85 -0.55
N ARG A 84 -15.48 -11.89 -0.54
CA ARG A 84 -14.09 -11.78 -0.08
C ARG A 84 -13.28 -10.87 -0.99
N LEU A 85 -13.46 -10.98 -2.32
CA LEU A 85 -12.78 -10.10 -3.27
C LEU A 85 -13.24 -8.65 -3.13
N VAL A 86 -14.56 -8.41 -2.94
CA VAL A 86 -15.11 -7.08 -2.61
C VAL A 86 -14.49 -6.54 -1.33
N GLY A 87 -14.44 -7.34 -0.26
CA GLY A 87 -13.86 -6.96 1.02
C GLY A 87 -12.38 -6.59 0.90
N LEU A 88 -11.59 -7.41 0.19
CA LEU A 88 -10.18 -7.15 -0.10
C LEU A 88 -10.02 -5.82 -0.86
N ALA A 89 -10.80 -5.62 -1.93
CA ALA A 89 -10.73 -4.43 -2.77
C ALA A 89 -11.06 -3.15 -1.97
N LYS A 90 -12.16 -3.16 -1.20
CA LYS A 90 -12.54 -2.04 -0.32
C LYS A 90 -11.45 -1.73 0.69
N ARG A 91 -10.89 -2.77 1.32
CA ARG A 91 -9.83 -2.61 2.32
C ARG A 91 -8.54 -2.06 1.71
N PHE A 92 -8.18 -2.48 0.50
CA PHE A 92 -7.03 -1.94 -0.22
C PHE A 92 -7.21 -0.45 -0.57
N VAL A 93 -8.41 -0.07 -1.02
CA VAL A 93 -8.74 1.34 -1.30
C VAL A 93 -8.72 2.18 -0.03
N HIS A 94 -9.32 1.70 1.07
CA HIS A 94 -9.25 2.36 2.38
C HIS A 94 -7.80 2.63 2.80
N PHE A 95 -6.93 1.61 2.71
CA PHE A 95 -5.50 1.77 3.00
C PHE A 95 -4.85 2.86 2.14
N GLY A 96 -5.12 2.86 0.83
CA GLY A 96 -4.62 3.86 -0.09
C GLY A 96 -5.06 5.27 0.26
N LEU A 97 -6.31 5.46 0.67
CA LEU A 97 -6.86 6.76 1.06
C LEU A 97 -6.32 7.24 2.42
N VAL A 98 -6.23 6.36 3.41
CA VAL A 98 -5.66 6.66 4.74
C VAL A 98 -4.18 7.07 4.64
N HIS A 99 -3.42 6.40 3.78
CA HIS A 99 -2.00 6.66 3.58
C HIS A 99 -1.72 7.42 2.28
N ARG A 100 -2.65 8.23 1.75
CA ARG A 100 -2.57 8.79 0.38
C ARG A 100 -1.24 9.46 0.01
N ASN A 101 -0.63 10.20 0.94
CA ASN A 101 0.66 10.87 0.72
C ASN A 101 1.86 9.91 0.71
N LEU A 102 1.72 8.73 1.31
CA LEU A 102 2.73 7.67 1.39
C LEU A 102 2.44 6.47 0.46
N TYR A 103 1.21 6.33 -0.03
CA TYR A 103 0.73 5.16 -0.78
C TYR A 103 1.64 4.85 -1.97
N GLU A 104 1.92 5.84 -2.82
CA GLU A 104 2.78 5.64 -3.99
C GLU A 104 4.17 5.13 -3.60
N ALA A 105 4.77 5.71 -2.56
CA ALA A 105 6.08 5.28 -2.07
C ALA A 105 6.03 3.88 -1.43
N PHE A 106 4.95 3.57 -0.71
CA PHE A 106 4.74 2.24 -0.13
C PHE A 106 4.64 1.15 -1.19
N LEU A 107 4.04 1.42 -2.34
CA LEU A 107 3.80 0.41 -3.38
C LEU A 107 4.84 0.42 -4.50
N HIS A 108 5.47 1.56 -4.81
CA HIS A 108 6.29 1.74 -6.01
C HIS A 108 7.71 2.27 -5.75
N ALA A 109 8.10 2.64 -4.53
CA ALA A 109 9.48 3.06 -4.29
C ALA A 109 10.46 1.94 -4.70
N GLU A 110 11.38 2.29 -5.61
CA GLU A 110 12.38 1.44 -6.27
C GLU A 110 11.85 0.23 -7.05
N ALA A 111 10.54 0.03 -7.12
CA ALA A 111 9.94 -1.08 -7.85
C ALA A 111 9.27 -0.58 -9.13
N THR A 112 9.52 -1.26 -10.25
CA THR A 112 8.79 -0.96 -11.48
C THR A 112 7.35 -1.47 -11.40
N ARG A 113 7.14 -2.62 -10.75
CA ARG A 113 5.84 -3.30 -10.65
C ARG A 113 5.70 -4.10 -9.34
N VAL A 114 4.46 -4.25 -8.87
CA VAL A 114 4.12 -4.99 -7.63
C VAL A 114 4.05 -6.51 -7.79
N ASP A 115 4.28 -7.00 -9.01
CA ASP A 115 4.15 -8.41 -9.40
C ASP A 115 5.43 -9.00 -10.01
N ILE A 116 6.57 -8.31 -9.84
CA ILE A 116 7.90 -8.76 -10.29
C ILE A 116 8.90 -8.51 -9.16
N PRO A 117 9.81 -9.46 -8.85
CA PRO A 117 10.86 -9.27 -7.86
C PRO A 117 11.98 -8.38 -8.43
N THR A 118 11.77 -7.07 -8.53
CA THR A 118 12.76 -6.14 -9.10
C THR A 118 13.73 -5.55 -8.08
N THR A 119 13.51 -5.76 -6.78
CA THR A 119 14.34 -5.19 -5.70
C THR A 119 14.57 -6.17 -4.57
N LEU A 120 15.75 -6.10 -3.93
CA LEU A 120 16.09 -6.83 -2.69
C LEU A 120 15.50 -6.19 -1.42
N TRP A 121 14.54 -5.29 -1.56
CA TRP A 121 14.00 -4.53 -0.44
C TRP A 121 12.95 -5.33 0.32
N GLU A 122 13.01 -5.28 1.65
CA GLU A 122 12.04 -5.97 2.53
C GLU A 122 10.58 -5.60 2.23
N LEU A 123 10.32 -4.38 1.73
CA LEU A 123 8.96 -3.96 1.35
C LEU A 123 8.43 -4.74 0.14
N ASN A 124 9.32 -5.16 -0.76
CA ASN A 124 8.92 -5.87 -1.97
C ASN A 124 8.30 -7.24 -1.65
N ASP A 125 8.80 -7.93 -0.63
CA ASP A 125 8.23 -9.21 -0.20
C ASP A 125 6.77 -9.05 0.24
N ILE A 126 6.45 -7.97 0.98
CA ILE A 126 5.08 -7.69 1.41
C ILE A 126 4.20 -7.32 0.19
N ARG A 127 4.72 -6.53 -0.75
CA ARG A 127 4.00 -6.18 -2.00
C ARG A 127 3.65 -7.43 -2.81
N MET A 128 4.62 -8.32 -2.99
CA MET A 128 4.45 -9.59 -3.71
C MET A 128 3.45 -10.50 -2.99
N GLN A 129 3.50 -10.59 -1.66
CA GLN A 129 2.52 -11.33 -0.87
C GLN A 129 1.11 -10.78 -1.03
N LEU A 130 0.93 -9.46 -0.97
CA LEU A 130 -0.37 -8.81 -1.19
C LEU A 130 -0.92 -9.09 -2.59
N PHE A 131 -0.06 -9.02 -3.61
CA PHE A 131 -0.46 -9.33 -4.98
C PHE A 131 -0.82 -10.82 -5.15
N ASP A 132 -0.07 -11.73 -4.52
CA ASP A 132 -0.41 -13.16 -4.54
C ASP A 132 -1.75 -13.46 -3.84
N MET A 133 -2.04 -12.75 -2.75
CA MET A 133 -3.35 -12.84 -2.08
C MET A 133 -4.49 -12.34 -2.98
N LEU A 134 -4.27 -11.26 -3.76
CA LEU A 134 -5.22 -10.81 -4.77
C LEU A 134 -5.44 -11.88 -5.85
N LYS A 135 -4.36 -12.49 -6.39
CA LYS A 135 -4.47 -13.59 -7.35
C LYS A 135 -5.31 -14.75 -6.82
N LYS A 136 -5.03 -15.18 -5.58
CA LYS A 136 -5.80 -16.24 -4.90
C LYS A 136 -7.27 -15.85 -4.78
N ALA A 137 -7.57 -14.63 -4.37
CA ALA A 137 -8.93 -14.13 -4.26
C ALA A 137 -9.67 -14.15 -5.61
N VAL A 138 -9.01 -13.73 -6.69
CA VAL A 138 -9.55 -13.80 -8.05
C VAL A 138 -9.82 -15.26 -8.45
N ALA A 139 -8.84 -16.16 -8.30
CA ALA A 139 -8.95 -17.56 -8.71
C ALA A 139 -10.07 -18.35 -8.00
N LEU A 140 -10.46 -17.95 -6.78
CA LEU A 140 -11.55 -18.61 -6.05
C LEU A 140 -12.93 -18.38 -6.66
N ASN A 141 -13.08 -17.42 -7.58
CA ASN A 141 -14.38 -17.04 -8.13
C ASN A 141 -14.81 -17.88 -9.34
N HIS A 142 -13.88 -18.56 -10.01
CA HIS A 142 -14.21 -19.39 -11.18
C HIS A 142 -13.12 -20.41 -11.48
N GLN A 143 -13.55 -21.57 -12.00
CA GLN A 143 -12.71 -22.60 -12.59
C GLN A 143 -13.31 -22.93 -13.96
N PRO A 144 -12.51 -23.09 -15.05
CA PRO A 144 -11.08 -23.44 -15.06
C PRO A 144 -10.16 -22.31 -15.57
N TRP A 145 -10.06 -21.16 -14.88
CA TRP A 145 -9.08 -20.14 -15.28
C TRP A 145 -7.65 -20.65 -15.09
N ASN A 146 -6.84 -20.57 -16.15
CA ASN A 146 -5.41 -20.84 -16.07
C ASN A 146 -4.65 -19.70 -15.35
N GLU A 147 -3.37 -19.95 -15.03
CA GLU A 147 -2.56 -18.99 -14.27
C GLU A 147 -2.39 -17.64 -14.97
N GLU A 148 -2.14 -17.64 -16.29
CA GLU A 148 -1.97 -16.42 -17.08
C GLU A 148 -3.22 -15.53 -17.03
N ARG A 149 -4.39 -16.14 -17.13
CA ARG A 149 -5.68 -15.44 -17.04
C ARG A 149 -5.89 -14.87 -15.64
N VAL A 150 -5.62 -15.64 -14.59
CA VAL A 150 -5.71 -15.15 -13.20
C VAL A 150 -4.79 -13.95 -12.96
N VAL A 151 -3.55 -14.01 -13.44
CA VAL A 151 -2.59 -12.89 -13.33
C VAL A 151 -3.11 -11.66 -14.06
N SER A 152 -3.60 -11.81 -15.29
CA SER A 152 -4.11 -10.70 -16.09
C SER A 152 -5.34 -10.05 -15.44
N LEU A 153 -6.29 -10.85 -14.98
CA LEU A 153 -7.46 -10.39 -14.22
C LEU A 153 -7.04 -9.66 -12.93
N SER A 154 -6.07 -10.18 -12.20
CA SER A 154 -5.55 -9.55 -10.98
C SER A 154 -4.91 -8.19 -11.26
N ARG A 155 -4.17 -8.05 -12.37
CA ARG A 155 -3.60 -6.77 -12.81
C ARG A 155 -4.69 -5.77 -13.17
N MET A 156 -5.69 -6.18 -13.96
CA MET A 156 -6.80 -5.32 -14.35
C MET A 156 -7.52 -4.76 -13.13
N LEU A 157 -7.83 -5.61 -12.15
CA LEU A 157 -8.45 -5.18 -10.91
C LEU A 157 -7.51 -4.26 -10.10
N TYR A 158 -6.23 -4.62 -9.96
CA TYR A 158 -5.24 -3.75 -9.31
C TYR A 158 -5.19 -2.36 -9.94
N TYR A 159 -5.15 -2.25 -11.28
CA TYR A 159 -5.10 -0.98 -11.99
C TYR A 159 -6.36 -0.14 -11.76
N ALA A 160 -7.54 -0.77 -11.74
CA ALA A 160 -8.79 -0.07 -11.44
C ALA A 160 -8.76 0.52 -10.02
N LEU A 161 -8.37 -0.27 -9.01
CA LEU A 161 -8.29 0.18 -7.62
C LEU A 161 -7.21 1.25 -7.42
N HIS A 162 -6.04 1.06 -8.04
CA HIS A 162 -4.95 2.02 -8.03
C HIS A 162 -5.39 3.36 -8.64
N GLY A 163 -6.08 3.35 -9.79
CA GLY A 163 -6.61 4.55 -10.42
C GLY A 163 -7.58 5.31 -9.50
N MET A 164 -8.46 4.59 -8.79
CA MET A 164 -9.35 5.20 -7.81
C MET A 164 -8.58 5.88 -6.67
N ILE A 165 -7.55 5.23 -6.12
CA ILE A 165 -6.71 5.80 -5.05
C ILE A 165 -5.98 7.04 -5.54
N MET A 166 -5.31 6.94 -6.70
CA MET A 166 -4.49 8.02 -7.26
C MET A 166 -5.33 9.25 -7.64
N THR A 167 -6.60 9.07 -8.01
CA THR A 167 -7.55 10.17 -8.26
C THR A 167 -7.71 11.09 -7.05
N TYR A 168 -7.62 10.54 -5.82
CA TYR A 168 -7.81 11.30 -4.58
C TYR A 168 -6.52 11.54 -3.80
N LYS A 169 -5.36 11.25 -4.39
CA LYS A 169 -4.06 11.34 -3.71
C LYS A 169 -3.83 12.73 -3.11
N ASP A 170 -4.08 13.77 -3.90
CA ASP A 170 -3.87 15.17 -3.55
C ASP A 170 -5.18 15.89 -3.18
N SER A 171 -6.24 15.14 -2.89
CA SER A 171 -7.54 15.71 -2.53
C SER A 171 -7.56 16.24 -1.10
N ASP A 172 -8.10 17.45 -0.89
CA ASP A 172 -8.36 18.00 0.43
C ASP A 172 -9.64 17.45 1.10
N GLU A 173 -10.42 16.63 0.38
CA GLU A 173 -11.60 15.99 0.94
C GLU A 173 -11.22 15.07 2.13
N SER A 174 -12.10 15.02 3.13
CA SER A 174 -11.97 14.04 4.21
C SER A 174 -12.09 12.61 3.67
N ILE A 175 -11.32 11.68 4.23
CA ILE A 175 -11.35 10.26 3.86
C ILE A 175 -12.79 9.72 3.89
N ARG A 176 -13.56 10.06 4.93
CA ARG A 176 -14.98 9.65 5.05
C ARG A 176 -15.85 10.13 3.90
N SER A 177 -15.63 11.35 3.38
CA SER A 177 -16.35 11.88 2.21
C SER A 177 -16.02 11.06 0.96
N ILE A 178 -14.73 10.85 0.72
CA ILE A 178 -14.23 10.09 -0.43
C ILE A 178 -14.77 8.66 -0.38
N GLU A 179 -14.66 7.99 0.77
CA GLU A 179 -15.10 6.59 0.92
C GLU A 179 -16.59 6.39 0.70
N ARG A 180 -17.43 7.33 1.15
CA ARG A 180 -18.87 7.29 0.91
C ARG A 180 -19.19 7.24 -0.59
N ARG A 181 -18.36 7.90 -1.41
CA ARG A 181 -18.49 7.92 -2.87
C ARG A 181 -17.81 6.71 -3.53
N VAL A 182 -16.61 6.36 -3.09
CA VAL A 182 -15.73 5.40 -3.77
C VAL A 182 -16.01 3.95 -3.39
N LEU A 183 -16.28 3.63 -2.13
CA LEU A 183 -16.46 2.23 -1.72
C LEU A 183 -17.64 1.51 -2.39
N PRO A 184 -18.79 2.17 -2.66
CA PRO A 184 -19.85 1.57 -3.50
C PRO A 184 -19.40 1.31 -4.94
N ILE A 185 -18.57 2.21 -5.50
CA ILE A 185 -18.02 2.06 -6.86
C ILE A 185 -17.05 0.87 -6.91
N VAL A 186 -16.23 0.67 -5.86
CA VAL A 186 -15.32 -0.48 -5.74
C VAL A 186 -16.10 -1.79 -5.77
N GLU A 187 -17.19 -1.88 -5.02
CA GLU A 187 -18.06 -3.07 -5.00
C GLU A 187 -18.66 -3.36 -6.37
N GLN A 188 -19.28 -2.35 -6.98
CA GLN A 188 -19.84 -2.47 -8.33
C GLN A 188 -18.77 -2.87 -9.35
N THR A 189 -17.58 -2.29 -9.25
CA THR A 189 -16.43 -2.62 -10.12
C THR A 189 -16.08 -4.09 -10.02
N VAL A 190 -15.99 -4.65 -8.80
CA VAL A 190 -15.70 -6.09 -8.60
C VAL A 190 -16.81 -6.96 -9.19
N HIS A 191 -18.08 -6.62 -8.99
CA HIS A 191 -19.19 -7.42 -9.53
C HIS A 191 -19.24 -7.40 -11.07
N VAL A 192 -19.12 -6.22 -11.69
CA VAL A 192 -19.10 -6.08 -13.15
C VAL A 192 -17.87 -6.79 -13.73
N PHE A 193 -16.72 -6.62 -13.08
CA PHE A 193 -15.47 -7.29 -13.45
C PHE A 193 -15.62 -8.81 -13.43
N LEU A 194 -16.12 -9.40 -12.34
CA LEU A 194 -16.31 -10.84 -12.22
C LEU A 194 -17.31 -11.36 -13.27
N LYS A 195 -18.42 -10.65 -13.50
CA LYS A 195 -19.40 -11.04 -14.52
C LYS A 195 -18.75 -11.09 -15.92
N GLY A 196 -18.01 -10.05 -16.30
CA GLY A 196 -17.30 -10.01 -17.59
C GLY A 196 -16.17 -11.03 -17.69
N ALA A 197 -15.46 -11.29 -16.59
CA ALA A 197 -14.38 -12.26 -16.54
C ALA A 197 -14.87 -13.71 -16.62
N ILE A 198 -16.08 -14.02 -16.15
CA ILE A 198 -16.66 -15.37 -16.23
C ILE A 198 -17.29 -15.65 -17.60
N GLN A 199 -17.77 -14.61 -18.28
CA GLN A 199 -18.48 -14.74 -19.56
C GLN A 199 -17.57 -14.71 -20.80
N SER A 200 -16.30 -14.32 -20.64
CA SER A 200 -15.31 -14.23 -21.73
C SER A 200 -14.47 -15.50 -21.87
#